data_AF-A0A954QSZ3-F1
#
_entry.id   AF-A0A954QSZ3-F1
#
_cell.length_a   1.000
_cell.length_b   1.000
_cell.length_c   1.000
_cell.angle_alpha   90.00
_cell.angle_beta   90.00
_cell.angle_gamma   90.00
#
_symmetry.space_group_name_H-M   'P 1'
#
loop_
_entity.id
_entity.type
_entity.pdbx_description
1 polymer ?
#
loop_
_entity_poly.entity_id
_entity_poly.type
_entity_poly.pdbx_seq_one_letter_code
_entity_poly.pdbx_strand_id
1 'polypeptide(L)' 'MGTWFGDANLDGEFNSTDLVVVFQAGVYEDSVLLNAGWSTGDWNGDGEFNSSDLVTAFQTGGYGQGPRDAMAASAVPE' A
#
# COMPACT_ATOMS: atom_id res chain seq x y z
N MET A 1 1.92 -0.28 16.28
CA MET A 1 0.71 -0.59 15.49
C MET A 1 0.98 -0.15 14.08
N GLY A 2 0.90 -1.05 13.11
CA GLY A 2 1.12 -0.75 11.70
C GLY A 2 0.27 -1.69 10.86
N THR A 3 -0.12 -1.24 9.67
CA THR A 3 -0.89 -2.04 8.71
C THR A 3 0.03 -2.68 7.64
N TRP A 4 -0.52 -3.35 6.63
CA TRP A 4 0.20 -3.84 5.46
C TRP A 4 0.61 -2.68 4.53
N PHE A 5 1.77 -2.80 3.89
CA PHE A 5 1.98 -2.07 2.65
C PHE A 5 0.91 -2.51 1.64
N GLY A 6 0.30 -1.55 0.96
CA GLY A 6 -0.84 -1.82 0.08
C GLY A 6 -2.22 -1.57 0.69
N ASP A 7 -2.35 -1.43 2.02
CA ASP A 7 -3.63 -1.12 2.69
C ASP A 7 -3.98 0.36 2.54
N ALA A 8 -4.58 0.75 1.42
CA ALA A 8 -4.86 2.13 1.06
C ALA A 8 -6.04 2.72 1.85
N ASN A 9 -6.99 1.87 2.26
CA ASN A 9 -8.19 2.31 2.98
C ASN A 9 -8.04 2.22 4.51
N LEU A 10 -6.92 1.68 5.00
CA LEU A 10 -6.56 1.49 6.40
C LEU A 10 -7.53 0.56 7.15
N ASP A 11 -8.09 -0.44 6.47
CA ASP A 11 -8.97 -1.45 7.07
C ASP A 11 -8.22 -2.61 7.74
N GLY A 12 -6.88 -2.61 7.63
CA GLY A 12 -5.99 -3.61 8.21
C GLY A 12 -5.64 -4.74 7.25
N GLU A 13 -6.23 -4.79 6.06
CA GLU A 13 -5.96 -5.78 5.02
C GLU A 13 -5.30 -5.13 3.81
N PHE A 14 -4.52 -5.91 3.06
CA PHE A 14 -4.19 -5.54 1.67
C PHE A 14 -4.92 -6.49 0.74
N ASN A 15 -5.91 -6.00 0.00
CA ASN A 15 -6.71 -6.80 -0.92
C ASN A 15 -7.12 -5.99 -2.17
N SER A 16 -8.01 -6.56 -2.99
CA SER A 16 -8.43 -5.93 -4.25
C SER A 16 -9.18 -4.60 -4.04
N THR A 17 -9.79 -4.39 -2.87
CA THR A 17 -10.49 -3.14 -2.55
C THR A 17 -9.51 -1.97 -2.51
N ASP A 18 -8.31 -2.17 -1.95
CA ASP A 18 -7.26 -1.16 -1.94
C ASP A 18 -6.81 -0.78 -3.35
N LEU A 19 -6.64 -1.79 -4.22
CA LEU A 19 -6.28 -1.56 -5.62
C LEU A 19 -7.36 -0.74 -6.34
N VAL A 20 -8.63 -1.06 -6.12
CA VAL A 20 -9.74 -0.26 -6.69
C VAL A 20 -9.71 1.18 -6.17
N VAL A 21 -9.46 1.40 -4.87
CA VAL A 21 -9.36 2.74 -4.27
C VAL A 21 -8.25 3.56 -4.93
N VAL A 22 -7.03 3.02 -5.03
CA VAL A 22 -5.90 3.79 -5.59
C VAL A 22 -6.04 4.02 -7.09
N PHE A 23 -6.58 3.08 -7.86
CA PHE A 23 -6.83 3.30 -9.29
C PHE A 23 -7.97 4.28 -9.55
N GLN A 24 -8.96 4.38 -8.67
CA GLN A 24 -10.00 5.41 -8.75
C GLN A 24 -9.48 6.83 -8.51
N ALA A 25 -8.34 6.99 -7.83
CA ALA A 25 -7.69 8.29 -7.67
C ALA A 25 -7.16 8.85 -9.00
N GLY A 26 -6.89 7.99 -9.99
CA GLY A 26 -6.52 8.41 -11.34
C GLY A 26 -5.10 8.96 -11.49
N VAL A 27 -4.21 8.69 -10.53
CA VAL A 27 -2.82 9.17 -10.49
C VAL A 27 -1.78 8.11 -10.88
N TYR A 28 -2.23 6.95 -11.35
CA TYR A 28 -1.33 5.87 -11.78
C TYR A 28 -0.61 6.25 -13.09
N GLU A 29 0.72 6.31 -13.05
CA GLU A 29 1.58 6.56 -14.23
C GLU A 29 1.17 7.83 -15.00
N ASP A 30 0.70 8.87 -14.30
CA ASP A 30 0.18 10.11 -14.93
C ASP A 30 1.27 11.16 -15.22
N SER A 31 2.50 10.93 -14.73
CA SER A 31 3.66 11.83 -14.83
C SER A 31 3.51 13.18 -14.12
N VAL A 32 2.58 13.30 -13.16
CA VAL A 32 2.40 14.50 -12.34
C VAL A 32 3.08 14.28 -10.99
N LEU A 33 4.30 14.80 -10.86
CA LEU A 33 5.10 14.65 -9.65
C LEU A 33 4.39 15.14 -8.38
N LEU A 34 4.59 14.42 -7.28
CA LEU A 34 4.14 14.78 -5.92
C LEU A 34 2.61 14.94 -5.79
N ASN A 35 1.84 14.24 -6.62
CA ASN A 35 0.37 14.22 -6.52
C ASN A 35 -0.19 12.94 -5.87
N ALA A 36 0.68 11.99 -5.51
CA ALA A 36 0.30 10.77 -4.83
C ALA A 36 0.66 10.80 -3.35
N GLY A 37 -0.14 10.09 -2.55
CA GLY A 37 0.14 9.73 -1.17
C GLY A 37 -0.36 8.30 -0.90
N TRP A 38 -0.30 7.86 0.35
CA TRP A 38 -0.64 6.49 0.73
C TRP A 38 -2.00 5.99 0.21
N SER A 39 -3.06 6.79 0.40
CA SER A 39 -4.43 6.42 -0.01
C SER A 39 -4.66 6.50 -1.52
N THR A 40 -3.68 7.02 -2.28
CA THR A 40 -3.73 7.10 -3.74
C THR A 40 -2.62 6.28 -4.41
N GLY A 41 -1.88 5.47 -3.65
CA GLY A 41 -0.97 4.44 -4.16
C GLY A 41 0.52 4.69 -3.98
N ASP A 42 0.96 5.80 -3.37
CA ASP A 42 2.38 6.03 -3.04
C ASP A 42 2.77 5.20 -1.81
N TRP A 43 3.29 4.00 -2.07
CA TRP A 43 3.65 3.01 -1.05
C TRP A 43 5.17 2.87 -0.90
N ASN A 44 5.96 3.42 -1.83
CA ASN A 44 7.41 3.52 -1.69
C ASN A 44 7.85 4.87 -1.06
N GLY A 45 6.95 5.85 -0.97
CA GLY A 45 7.16 7.17 -0.37
C GLY A 45 7.86 8.20 -1.27
N ASP A 46 7.87 8.01 -2.59
CA ASP A 46 8.51 8.90 -3.56
C ASP A 46 7.59 10.02 -4.08
N GLY A 47 6.30 9.98 -3.74
CA GLY A 47 5.30 10.97 -4.13
C GLY A 47 4.68 10.75 -5.50
N GLU A 48 4.92 9.62 -6.15
CA GLU A 48 4.22 9.16 -7.35
C GLU A 48 3.46 7.85 -7.07
N PHE A 49 2.44 7.54 -7.89
CA PHE A 49 1.87 6.20 -7.92
C PHE A 49 2.24 5.55 -9.24
N ASN A 50 3.18 4.63 -9.21
CA ASN A 50 3.67 3.94 -10.39
C ASN A 50 3.91 2.45 -10.12
N SER A 51 4.43 1.75 -11.12
CA SER A 51 4.69 0.32 -11.04
C SER A 51 5.62 -0.07 -9.87
N SER A 52 6.49 0.82 -9.41
CA SER A 52 7.42 0.54 -8.31
C SER A 52 6.71 0.49 -6.93
N ASP A 53 5.61 1.22 -6.75
CA ASP A 53 4.75 1.13 -5.57
C ASP A 53 4.04 -0.21 -5.51
N LEU A 54 3.51 -0.68 -6.65
CA LEU A 54 2.89 -1.99 -6.76
C LEU A 54 3.90 -3.08 -6.39
N VAL A 55 5.12 -3.01 -6.92
CA VAL A 55 6.19 -3.95 -6.55
C VAL A 55 6.49 -3.88 -5.05
N THR A 56 6.60 -2.68 -4.48
CA THR A 56 6.85 -2.48 -3.04
C THR A 56 5.74 -3.12 -2.19
N ALA A 57 4.48 -2.85 -2.50
CA ALA A 57 3.34 -3.39 -1.78
C ALA A 57 3.17 -4.90 -1.94
N PHE A 58 3.43 -5.48 -3.12
CA PHE A 58 3.34 -6.94 -3.28
C PHE A 58 4.53 -7.69 -2.67
N GLN A 59 5.71 -7.05 -2.56
CA GLN A 59 6.88 -7.67 -1.93
C GLN A 59 6.82 -7.62 -0.39
N THR A 60 6.28 -6.53 0.16
CA THR A 60 6.33 -6.27 1.61
C THR A 60 4.95 -6.36 2.29
N GLY A 61 3.88 -6.25 1.52
CA GLY A 61 2.51 -6.40 1.97
C GLY A 61 2.06 -7.86 2.06
N GLY A 62 0.85 -8.06 2.57
CA GLY A 62 0.23 -9.36 2.77
C GLY A 62 -1.00 -9.54 1.88
N TYR A 63 -0.85 -9.38 0.55
CA TYR A 63 -2.01 -9.39 -0.35
C TYR A 63 -2.85 -10.66 -0.19
N GLY A 64 -4.12 -10.48 0.17
CA GLY A 64 -5.06 -11.58 0.40
C GLY A 64 -4.75 -12.46 1.62
N GLN A 65 -3.87 -12.03 2.53
CA GLN A 65 -3.56 -12.73 3.78
C GLN A 65 -4.55 -12.39 4.91
N GLY A 66 -5.46 -11.43 4.68
CA GLY A 66 -6.40 -10.92 5.68
C GLY A 66 -5.77 -9.89 6.63
N PRO A 67 -6.44 -9.57 7.76
CA PRO A 67 -6.02 -8.49 8.64
C PRO A 67 -4.65 -8.72 9.25
N ARG A 68 -3.81 -7.68 9.30
CA ARG A 68 -2.52 -7.75 9.99
C ARG A 68 -2.74 -7.78 11.50
N ASP A 69 -2.52 -8.93 12.12
CA ASP A 69 -2.55 -9.04 13.57
C ASP A 69 -1.51 -8.10 14.22
N ALA A 70 -1.99 -7.14 15.02
CA ALA A 70 -1.16 -6.14 15.67
C ALA A 70 -0.07 -6.72 16.61
N MET A 71 -0.17 -8.00 16.99
CA MET A 71 0.78 -8.72 17.85
C MET A 71 1.92 -9.41 17.07
N ALA A 72 1.73 -9.75 15.79
CA ALA A 72 2.76 -10.44 15.00
C ALA A 72 3.88 -9.50 14.53
N ALA A 73 3.62 -8.19 14.46
CA ALA A 73 4.61 -7.19 14.05
C ALA A 73 5.73 -6.92 15.07
N SER A 74 5.60 -7.41 16.32
CA SER A 74 6.60 -7.21 17.38
C SER A 74 7.68 -8.30 17.45
N ALA A 75 7.62 -9.32 16.59
CA ALA A 75 8.44 -10.53 16.71
C ALA A 75 9.52 -10.67 15.62
N VAL A 76 10.21 -9.58 15.26
CA VAL A 76 11.44 -9.66 14.44
C VAL A 76 12.64 -9.70 15.40
N PRO A 77 13.36 -10.84 15.55
CA PRO A 77 14.59 -10.88 16.31
C PRO A 77 15.71 -10.18 15.54
N GLU A 78 16.59 -9.48 16.27
CA GLU A 78 17.81 -8.82 15.80
C GLU A 78 18.91 -9.79 15.35
#